data_AF-A0A231UWQ1-F1
#
_entry.id   AF-A0A231UWQ1-F1
#
_cell.length_a   1.000
_cell.length_b   1.000
_cell.length_c   1.000
_cell.angle_alpha   90.00
_cell.angle_beta   90.00
_cell.angle_gamma   90.00
#
_symmetry.space_group_name_H-M   'P 1'
#
loop_
_entity.id
_entity.type
_entity.pdbx_description
1 polymer ?
#
loop_
_entity_poly.entity_id
_entity_poly.type
_entity_poly.pdbx_seq_one_letter_code
_entity_poly.pdbx_strand_id
1 'polypeptide(L)'
;MAATMAAAFSKAPLIWHSLDRSVDGKVALMNRSALCFTTILALAGGCSTTDTPPTSDSSVPILQRINDTAQRCWMKSGDPAFRAYRVVPELDTRTGKPRILLLRLGQTAGLPELVIEASSRQIDAYGPVQNTPLAGRINRDIVRWGSGDIDC
;
A
#
# COMPACT_ATOMS: atom_id res chain seq x y z
N MET A 1 -4.71 -59.59 16.66
CA MET A 1 -4.12 -58.78 17.76
C MET A 1 -3.68 -57.47 17.12
N ALA A 2 -4.52 -56.43 17.08
CA ALA A 2 -4.65 -55.37 18.09
C ALA A 2 -3.25 -54.76 18.42
N ALA A 3 -2.95 -53.47 18.23
CA ALA A 3 -3.80 -52.33 18.53
C ALA A 3 -3.47 -51.10 17.66
N THR A 4 -4.54 -50.38 17.33
CA THR A 4 -4.59 -49.00 16.86
C THR A 4 -4.08 -48.06 17.95
N MET A 5 -3.21 -47.10 17.61
CA MET A 5 -2.93 -45.94 18.46
C MET A 5 -3.08 -44.67 17.64
N ALA A 6 -4.15 -43.94 17.95
CA ALA A 6 -4.48 -42.61 17.50
C ALA A 6 -4.19 -41.61 18.63
N ALA A 7 -3.69 -40.42 18.29
CA ALA A 7 -3.79 -39.12 19.00
C ALA A 7 -2.57 -38.26 18.63
N ALA A 8 -2.61 -36.95 18.50
CA ALA A 8 -3.69 -35.97 18.42
C ALA A 8 -3.05 -34.68 17.88
N PHE A 9 -3.62 -34.09 16.83
CA PHE A 9 -3.24 -32.76 16.35
C PHE A 9 -3.84 -31.71 17.30
N SER A 10 -3.00 -31.02 18.06
CA SER A 10 -3.44 -29.88 18.87
C SER A 10 -3.58 -28.64 17.98
N LYS A 11 -4.83 -28.24 17.74
CA LYS A 11 -5.21 -26.95 17.14
C LYS A 11 -4.93 -25.84 18.14
N ALA A 12 -4.05 -24.90 17.79
CA ALA A 12 -3.95 -23.61 18.46
C ALA A 12 -4.79 -22.58 17.67
N PRO A 13 -5.90 -22.05 18.21
CA PRO A 13 -6.60 -20.91 17.62
C PRO A 13 -5.93 -19.60 18.07
N LEU A 14 -5.41 -18.88 17.08
CA LEU A 14 -4.99 -17.49 17.20
C LEU A 14 -6.22 -16.62 17.50
N ILE A 15 -6.22 -16.02 18.67
CA ILE A 15 -7.22 -15.05 19.13
C ILE A 15 -6.96 -13.75 18.34
N TRP A 16 -7.58 -13.64 17.17
CA TRP A 16 -7.74 -12.37 16.48
C TRP A 16 -8.84 -11.58 17.20
N HIS A 17 -8.46 -10.47 17.83
CA HIS A 17 -9.42 -9.47 18.28
C HIS A 17 -10.10 -8.86 17.04
N SER A 18 -11.34 -9.29 16.84
CA SER A 18 -12.30 -8.69 15.92
C SER A 18 -12.65 -7.30 16.45
N LEU A 19 -12.07 -6.26 15.84
CA LEU A 19 -12.60 -4.91 15.99
C LEU A 19 -13.91 -4.86 15.18
N ASP A 20 -14.99 -5.07 15.93
CA ASP A 20 -16.35 -5.05 15.45
C ASP A 20 -16.71 -3.65 14.92
N ARG A 21 -17.29 -3.66 13.73
CA ARG A 21 -17.65 -2.48 12.94
C ARG A 21 -19.15 -2.26 13.19
N SER A 22 -19.52 -1.71 14.34
CA SER A 22 -20.91 -1.36 14.62
C SER A 22 -21.20 0.04 14.09
N VAL A 23 -21.76 0.09 12.88
CA VAL A 23 -22.43 1.26 12.30
C VAL A 23 -23.92 1.01 12.42
N ASP A 24 -24.48 1.22 13.62
CA ASP A 24 -25.93 1.18 13.86
C ASP A 24 -26.36 2.47 14.56
N GLY A 25 -26.30 3.58 13.82
CA GLY A 25 -26.95 4.83 14.19
C GLY A 25 -28.46 4.69 14.04
N LYS A 26 -29.13 4.25 15.10
CA LYS A 26 -30.60 4.26 15.23
C LYS A 26 -31.11 5.70 15.08
N VAL A 27 -31.79 5.98 13.97
CA VAL A 27 -32.65 7.17 13.83
C VAL A 27 -33.89 6.94 14.68
N ALA A 28 -33.81 7.29 15.96
CA ALA A 28 -34.95 7.33 16.85
C ALA A 28 -35.69 8.67 16.66
N LEU A 29 -36.84 8.58 16.00
CA LEU A 29 -37.89 9.59 15.98
C LEU A 29 -38.34 9.87 17.43
N MET A 30 -38.14 11.08 17.95
CA MET A 30 -38.79 11.54 19.19
C MET A 30 -39.16 13.03 19.11
N ASN A 31 -40.38 13.25 18.60
CA ASN A 31 -41.43 14.10 19.15
C ASN A 31 -41.06 15.41 19.91
N ARG A 32 -41.31 16.53 19.23
CA ARG A 32 -41.99 17.78 19.67
C ARG A 32 -41.63 18.36 21.05
N SER A 33 -40.88 19.47 21.03
CA SER A 33 -41.16 20.68 21.83
C SER A 33 -40.40 21.86 21.24
N ALA A 34 -41.15 22.91 20.88
CA ALA A 34 -40.62 24.18 20.46
C ALA A 34 -40.07 24.93 21.68
N LEU A 35 -38.85 25.48 21.58
CA LEU A 35 -38.37 26.62 22.35
C LEU A 35 -37.12 27.19 21.67
N CYS A 36 -37.26 28.42 21.19
CA CYS A 36 -36.19 29.29 20.72
C CYS A 36 -35.12 29.47 21.79
N PHE A 37 -33.83 29.40 21.45
CA PHE A 37 -32.78 30.23 22.08
C PHE A 37 -31.58 30.43 21.13
N THR A 38 -31.51 31.67 20.63
CA THR A 38 -30.32 32.52 20.42
C THR A 38 -28.96 31.93 20.03
N THR A 39 -28.54 32.37 18.84
CA THR A 39 -27.19 32.62 18.32
C THR A 39 -26.06 32.92 19.32
N ILE A 40 -24.91 32.27 19.16
CA ILE A 40 -23.58 32.87 19.34
C ILE A 40 -22.67 32.40 18.19
N LEU A 41 -22.31 33.34 17.31
CA LEU A 41 -21.36 33.15 16.22
C LEU A 41 -19.96 33.54 16.74
N ALA A 42 -19.16 32.55 17.13
CA ALA A 42 -17.76 32.77 17.49
C ALA A 42 -16.89 32.64 16.23
N LEU A 43 -16.48 33.78 15.65
CA LEU A 43 -15.42 33.81 14.64
C LEU A 43 -14.06 33.63 15.34
N ALA A 44 -13.67 32.37 15.54
CA ALA A 44 -12.28 32.05 15.86
C ALA A 44 -11.46 32.06 14.56
N GLY A 45 -10.82 33.20 14.28
CA GLY A 45 -9.80 33.32 13.24
C GLY A 45 -8.53 32.58 13.67
N GLY A 46 -8.51 31.27 13.52
CA GLY A 46 -7.31 30.46 13.63
C GLY A 46 -6.49 30.59 12.35
N CYS A 47 -5.46 31.44 12.36
CA CYS A 47 -4.44 31.42 11.32
C CYS A 47 -3.57 30.18 11.55
N SER A 48 -3.98 29.04 10.99
CA SER A 48 -3.11 27.87 10.92
C SER A 48 -2.00 28.17 9.93
N THR A 49 -0.81 28.51 10.43
CA THR A 49 0.42 28.35 9.66
C THR A 49 0.57 26.86 9.39
N THR A 50 0.05 26.41 8.24
CA THR A 50 0.37 25.10 7.70
C THR A 50 1.85 25.14 7.34
N ASP A 51 2.70 24.75 8.29
CA ASP A 51 3.99 24.14 7.97
C ASP A 51 3.66 23.00 7.04
N THR A 52 3.81 23.24 5.74
CA THR A 52 3.55 22.24 4.73
C THR A 52 4.72 21.26 4.83
N PRO A 53 4.53 20.03 5.34
CA PRO A 53 5.59 19.04 5.27
C PRO A 53 6.03 18.91 3.80
N PRO A 54 7.32 18.63 3.53
CA PRO A 54 7.80 18.48 2.16
C PRO A 54 6.88 17.53 1.41
N THR A 55 6.32 18.01 0.30
CA THR A 55 5.13 17.48 -0.38
C THR A 55 5.29 15.99 -0.70
N SER A 56 4.86 15.15 0.23
CA SER A 56 4.82 13.68 0.13
C SER A 56 3.45 13.18 -0.32
N ASP A 57 2.51 14.11 -0.53
CA ASP A 57 1.05 13.86 -0.47
C ASP A 57 0.48 12.95 -1.55
N SER A 58 1.28 12.47 -2.51
CA SER A 58 0.83 11.51 -3.53
C SER A 58 1.82 10.42 -3.91
N SER A 59 3.10 10.55 -3.56
CA SER A 59 4.12 9.55 -3.91
C SER A 59 3.87 8.21 -3.22
N VAL A 60 3.61 8.24 -1.91
CA VAL A 60 3.44 7.01 -1.12
C VAL A 60 2.20 6.22 -1.57
N PRO A 61 1.00 6.82 -1.74
CA PRO A 61 -0.16 6.09 -2.25
C PRO A 61 0.05 5.47 -3.64
N ILE A 62 0.70 6.19 -4.56
CA ILE A 62 1.02 5.68 -5.91
C ILE A 62 1.95 4.48 -5.82
N LEU A 63 3.06 4.61 -5.07
CA LEU A 63 4.04 3.54 -4.93
C LEU A 63 3.48 2.34 -4.14
N GLN A 64 2.61 2.56 -3.15
CA GLN A 64 1.94 1.47 -2.44
C GLN A 64 1.10 0.64 -3.43
N ARG A 65 0.33 1.29 -4.29
CA ARG A 65 -0.48 0.60 -5.33
C ARG A 65 0.38 -0.17 -6.33
N ILE A 66 1.47 0.45 -6.81
CA ILE A 66 2.42 -0.20 -7.71
C ILE A 66 3.04 -1.41 -7.02
N ASN A 67 3.48 -1.28 -5.76
CA ASN A 67 4.05 -2.39 -4.99
C ASN A 67 3.05 -3.53 -4.84
N ASP A 68 1.82 -3.26 -4.41
CA ASP A 68 0.82 -4.30 -4.16
C ASP A 68 0.45 -5.05 -5.45
N THR A 69 0.40 -4.33 -6.57
CA THR A 69 0.12 -4.93 -7.87
C THR A 69 1.32 -5.69 -8.42
N ALA A 70 2.55 -5.19 -8.27
CA ALA A 70 3.78 -5.90 -8.62
C ALA A 70 3.93 -7.21 -7.82
N GLN A 71 3.67 -7.16 -6.51
CA GLN A 71 3.67 -8.35 -5.66
C GLN A 71 2.64 -9.40 -6.13
N ARG A 72 1.46 -8.97 -6.61
CA ARG A 72 0.45 -9.89 -7.13
C ARG A 72 0.79 -10.40 -8.53
N CYS A 73 1.01 -9.50 -9.48
CA CYS A 73 1.09 -9.79 -10.91
C CYS A 73 2.47 -10.23 -11.40
N TRP A 74 3.55 -9.85 -10.71
CA TRP A 74 4.89 -10.32 -11.06
C TRP A 74 5.36 -11.46 -10.14
N MET A 75 5.20 -11.30 -8.82
CA MET A 75 5.75 -12.26 -7.85
C MET A 75 4.80 -13.45 -7.60
N LYS A 76 3.60 -13.20 -7.05
CA LYS A 76 2.67 -14.26 -6.60
C LYS A 76 2.06 -15.05 -7.76
N SER A 77 1.83 -14.43 -8.91
CA SER A 77 1.42 -15.10 -10.15
C SER A 77 2.49 -16.05 -10.70
N GLY A 78 3.76 -15.86 -10.30
CA GLY A 78 4.90 -16.63 -10.81
C GLY A 78 5.33 -16.20 -12.22
N ASP A 79 5.18 -14.93 -12.58
CA ASP A 79 5.48 -14.43 -13.92
C ASP A 79 6.90 -14.81 -14.38
N PRO A 80 7.07 -15.54 -15.50
CA PRO A 80 8.37 -16.03 -15.95
C PRO A 80 9.44 -14.95 -16.11
N ALA A 81 9.06 -13.74 -16.50
CA ALA A 81 10.01 -12.64 -16.71
C ALA A 81 10.56 -12.08 -15.38
N PHE A 82 9.87 -12.30 -14.27
CA PHE A 82 10.19 -11.73 -12.97
C PHE A 82 10.72 -12.76 -11.95
N ARG A 83 10.77 -14.05 -12.29
CA ARG A 83 11.22 -15.13 -11.38
C ARG A 83 12.62 -14.97 -10.82
N ALA A 84 13.50 -14.22 -11.50
CA ALA A 84 14.86 -13.95 -11.04
C ALA A 84 14.95 -12.78 -10.05
N TYR A 85 13.83 -12.14 -9.71
CA TYR A 85 13.79 -10.90 -8.95
C TYR A 85 12.89 -11.01 -7.71
N ARG A 86 13.04 -10.04 -6.81
CA ARG A 86 12.13 -9.75 -5.72
C ARG A 86 11.84 -8.26 -5.65
N VAL A 87 10.61 -7.92 -5.28
CA VAL A 87 10.16 -6.53 -5.09
C VAL A 87 10.26 -6.16 -3.61
N VAL A 88 10.89 -5.03 -3.30
CA VAL A 88 11.06 -4.50 -1.94
C VAL A 88 10.52 -3.06 -1.88
N PRO A 89 9.49 -2.79 -1.06
CA PRO A 89 9.02 -1.43 -0.84
C PRO A 89 9.87 -0.72 0.21
N GLU A 90 10.32 0.49 -0.11
CA GLU A 90 10.94 1.45 0.83
C GLU A 90 10.05 2.69 0.88
N LEU A 91 8.95 2.60 1.64
CA LEU A 91 7.92 3.66 1.69
C LEU A 91 8.02 4.56 2.93
N ASP A 92 8.93 4.28 3.87
CA ASP A 92 9.20 5.18 5.00
C ASP A 92 9.93 6.44 4.50
N THR A 93 9.27 7.58 4.62
CA THR A 93 9.76 8.87 4.13
C THR A 93 10.54 9.68 5.17
N ARG A 94 10.69 9.17 6.41
CA ARG A 94 11.27 9.94 7.53
C ARG A 94 12.74 10.34 7.30
N THR A 95 13.47 9.61 6.47
CA THR A 95 14.89 9.89 6.15
C THR A 95 15.21 9.82 4.65
N GLY A 96 14.22 9.70 3.77
CA GLY A 96 14.48 9.48 2.34
C GLY A 96 13.26 9.60 1.44
N LYS A 97 13.50 9.50 0.12
CA LYS A 97 12.42 9.48 -0.88
C LYS A 97 11.81 8.08 -0.97
N PRO A 98 10.48 7.96 -0.94
CA PRO A 98 9.83 6.66 -1.06
C PRO A 98 10.12 6.06 -2.44
N ARG A 99 10.39 4.76 -2.48
CA ARG A 99 10.76 4.03 -3.70
C ARG A 99 10.38 2.56 -3.61
N ILE A 100 10.37 1.90 -4.76
CA ILE A 100 10.28 0.45 -4.87
C ILE A 100 11.55 -0.04 -5.54
N LEU A 101 12.12 -1.10 -4.99
CA LEU A 101 13.33 -1.72 -5.50
C LEU A 101 13.02 -3.06 -6.14
N LEU A 102 13.63 -3.33 -7.29
CA LEU A 102 13.71 -4.67 -7.85
C LEU A 102 15.14 -5.18 -7.63
N LEU A 103 15.25 -6.27 -6.88
CA LEU A 103 16.54 -6.88 -6.53
C LEU A 103 16.63 -8.26 -7.17
N ARG A 104 17.80 -8.63 -7.67
CA ARG A 104 18.04 -10.00 -8.14
C ARG A 104 18.05 -10.98 -6.96
N LEU A 105 17.45 -12.14 -7.13
CA LEU A 105 17.51 -13.23 -6.15
C LEU A 105 18.93 -13.78 -6.04
N GLY A 106 19.33 -14.20 -4.84
CA GLY A 106 20.66 -14.77 -4.57
C GLY A 106 21.79 -13.73 -4.47
N GLN A 107 21.53 -12.44 -4.74
CA GLN A 107 22.48 -11.38 -4.45
C GLN A 107 22.32 -10.92 -2.99
N THR A 108 23.31 -11.25 -2.16
CA THR A 108 23.39 -10.89 -0.73
C THR A 108 23.89 -9.46 -0.51
N ALA A 109 24.61 -8.90 -1.49
CA ALA A 109 25.05 -7.52 -1.54
C ALA A 109 25.00 -7.04 -2.99
N GLY A 110 24.52 -5.81 -3.22
CA GLY A 110 24.41 -5.23 -4.56
C GLY A 110 23.46 -4.04 -4.61
N LEU A 111 23.69 -3.16 -5.60
CA LEU A 111 22.75 -2.10 -5.94
C LEU A 111 21.47 -2.72 -6.54
N PRO A 112 20.31 -2.06 -6.39
CA PRO A 112 19.09 -2.50 -7.05
C PRO A 112 19.23 -2.58 -8.57
N GLU A 113 18.60 -3.60 -9.17
CA GLU A 113 18.50 -3.77 -10.63
C GLU A 113 17.48 -2.79 -11.23
N LEU A 114 16.54 -2.34 -10.41
CA LEU A 114 15.61 -1.27 -10.71
C LEU A 114 15.28 -0.49 -9.44
N VAL A 115 15.14 0.82 -9.59
CA VAL A 115 14.48 1.71 -8.65
C VAL A 115 13.27 2.32 -9.36
N ILE A 116 12.13 2.34 -8.67
CA ILE A 116 10.92 3.04 -9.10
C ILE A 116 10.63 4.12 -8.06
N GLU A 117 10.53 5.37 -8.52
CA GLU A 117 10.12 6.52 -7.71
C GLU A 117 8.86 7.13 -8.31
N ALA A 118 8.09 7.86 -7.50
CA ALA A 118 6.90 8.54 -7.99
C ALA A 118 6.71 9.90 -7.33
N SER A 119 5.97 10.76 -8.02
CA SER A 119 5.43 12.03 -7.58
C SER A 119 3.97 12.16 -8.03
N SER A 120 3.31 13.27 -7.72
CA SER A 120 1.96 13.57 -8.23
C SER A 120 1.88 13.63 -9.76
N ARG A 121 3.00 13.83 -10.45
CA ARG A 121 3.03 14.13 -11.89
C ARG A 121 3.73 13.07 -12.73
N GLN A 122 4.58 12.26 -12.11
CA GLN A 122 5.51 11.42 -12.84
C GLN A 122 5.88 10.17 -12.04
N ILE A 123 6.10 9.08 -12.75
CA ILE A 123 6.68 7.84 -12.26
C ILE A 123 7.99 7.64 -13.02
N ASP A 124 9.08 7.51 -12.28
CA ASP A 124 10.42 7.31 -12.84
C ASP A 124 10.90 5.90 -12.52
N ALA A 125 11.54 5.27 -13.50
CA ALA A 125 12.10 3.94 -13.35
C ALA A 125 13.49 3.88 -13.99
N TYR A 126 14.50 3.55 -13.20
CA TYR A 126 15.89 3.56 -13.63
C TYR A 126 16.68 2.41 -13.00
N GLY A 127 17.74 1.98 -13.67
CA GLY A 127 18.59 0.89 -13.22
C GLY A 127 18.99 -0.04 -14.37
N PRO A 128 19.87 -1.02 -14.12
CA PRO A 128 20.37 -1.93 -15.16
C PRO A 128 19.27 -2.63 -15.97
N VAL A 129 18.13 -2.98 -15.37
CA VAL A 129 17.05 -3.67 -16.08
C VAL A 129 16.41 -2.82 -17.19
N GLN A 130 16.52 -1.49 -17.11
CA GLN A 130 16.00 -0.56 -18.14
C GLN A 130 16.77 -0.68 -19.47
N ASN A 131 17.95 -1.30 -19.48
CA ASN A 131 18.73 -1.57 -20.69
C ASN A 131 18.49 -2.99 -21.25
N THR A 132 17.41 -3.65 -20.82
CA THR A 132 17.06 -5.01 -21.25
C THR A 132 15.71 -5.02 -21.96
N PRO A 133 15.35 -6.10 -22.69
CA PRO A 133 14.02 -6.23 -23.29
C PRO A 133 12.85 -6.16 -22.29
N LEU A 134 13.11 -6.38 -20.99
CA LEU A 134 12.09 -6.32 -19.94
C LEU A 134 11.62 -4.88 -19.64
N ALA A 135 12.42 -3.87 -19.98
CA ALA A 135 12.17 -2.45 -19.67
C ALA A 135 10.79 -1.95 -20.15
N GLY A 136 10.45 -2.23 -21.42
CA GLY A 136 9.18 -1.77 -22.00
C GLY A 136 7.96 -2.36 -21.31
N ARG A 137 8.07 -3.60 -20.82
CA ARG A 137 7.01 -4.22 -20.02
C ARG A 137 6.89 -3.56 -18.65
N ILE A 138 8.01 -3.41 -17.93
CA ILE A 138 8.02 -2.76 -16.61
C ILE A 138 7.37 -1.38 -16.69
N ASN A 139 7.79 -0.55 -17.64
CA ASN A 139 7.33 0.84 -17.74
C ASN A 139 5.83 0.91 -18.06
N ARG A 140 5.32 0.04 -18.93
CA ARG A 140 3.88 -0.04 -19.20
C ARG A 140 3.09 -0.46 -17.97
N ASP A 141 3.55 -1.51 -17.30
CA ASP A 141 2.88 -2.07 -16.11
C ASP A 141 2.80 -1.00 -15.00
N ILE A 142 3.91 -0.33 -14.65
CA ILE A 142 3.93 0.65 -13.56
C ILE A 142 3.14 1.93 -13.87
N VAL A 143 3.08 2.36 -15.14
CA VAL A 143 2.26 3.52 -15.54
C VAL A 143 0.78 3.18 -15.45
N ARG A 144 0.37 2.00 -15.95
CA ARG A 144 -0.99 1.48 -15.84
C ARG A 144 -1.41 1.34 -14.38
N TRP A 145 -0.55 0.77 -13.55
CA TRP A 145 -0.82 0.57 -12.13
C TRP A 145 -0.84 1.88 -11.36
N GLY A 146 0.04 2.82 -11.69
CA GLY A 146 0.04 4.16 -11.12
C GLY A 146 -1.27 4.92 -11.38
N SER A 147 -1.87 4.76 -12.57
CA SER A 147 -3.15 5.40 -12.90
C SER A 147 -4.38 4.71 -12.29
N GLY A 148 -4.25 3.46 -11.84
CA GLY A 148 -5.27 2.76 -11.05
C GLY A 148 -5.87 1.52 -11.67
N ASP A 149 -5.49 1.17 -12.89
CA ASP A 149 -5.76 -0.16 -13.44
C ASP A 149 -4.82 -1.14 -12.74
N ILE A 150 -5.35 -2.16 -12.07
CA ILE A 150 -4.59 -3.07 -11.20
C ILE A 150 -4.56 -4.52 -11.71
N ASP A 151 -4.91 -4.71 -12.98
CA ASP A 151 -4.92 -6.03 -13.60
C ASP A 151 -3.49 -6.50 -13.91
N CYS A 152 -3.38 -7.82 -14.08
CA CYS A 152 -2.22 -8.45 -14.70
C CYS A 152 -2.55 -8.48 -16.21
#